data_AF-A0AAW9CTA9-F1
#
_entry.id   AF-A0AAW9CTA9-F1
#
_cell.length_a   1.000
_cell.length_b   1.000
_cell.length_c   1.000
_cell.angle_alpha   90.00
_cell.angle_beta   90.00
_cell.angle_gamma   90.00
#
_symmetry.space_group_name_H-M   'P 1'
#
loop_
_entity.id
_entity.type
_entity.pdbx_description
1 polymer ?
#
loop_
_entity_poly.entity_id
_entity_poly.type
_entity_poly.pdbx_seq_one_letter_code
_entity_poly.pdbx_strand_id
1 'polypeptide(L)' 'MTNVLSVFRAALAEAVQDEIVETNVLYGWTYQRNDAPGRDDDVDPFTAEEQAAILGAMVGQEKICSSLRFGLACGHPS' A
#
# COMPACT_ATOMS: atom_id res chain seq x y z
N MET A 1 1.31 4.32 2.30
CA MET A 1 0.14 4.44 1.40
C MET A 1 -0.26 5.90 1.31
N THR A 2 -0.14 6.48 0.12
CA THR A 2 -0.39 7.90 -0.14
C THR A 2 -1.89 8.18 -0.11
N ASN A 3 -2.40 8.38 1.10
CA ASN A 3 -3.73 8.93 1.34
C ASN A 3 -3.75 10.36 0.77
N VAL A 4 -4.82 10.79 0.11
CA VAL A 4 -5.00 12.18 -0.37
C VAL A 4 -4.67 13.23 0.71
N LEU A 5 -4.87 12.87 1.98
CA LEU A 5 -4.54 13.68 3.14
C LEU A 5 -3.03 13.96 3.30
N SER A 6 -2.13 13.16 2.71
CA SER A 6 -0.69 13.37 2.82
C SER A 6 -0.23 14.65 2.11
N VAL A 7 -0.79 14.94 0.93
CA VAL A 7 -0.52 16.19 0.19
C VAL A 7 -1.06 17.38 0.97
N PHE A 8 -2.29 17.27 1.48
CA PHE A 8 -2.92 18.34 2.25
C PHE A 8 -2.20 18.61 3.58
N ARG A 9 -1.67 17.57 4.25
CA ARG A 9 -0.85 17.71 5.46
C ARG A 9 0.47 18.43 5.20
N ALA A 10 1.13 18.16 4.08
CA ALA A 10 2.36 18.86 3.70
C ALA A 10 2.07 20.36 3.47
N ALA A 11 1.04 20.67 2.68
CA ALA A 11 0.64 22.04 2.40
C ALA A 11 0.25 22.83 3.66
N LEU A 12 -0.48 22.21 4.61
CA LEU A 12 -0.84 22.84 5.88
C LEU A 12 0.36 23.05 6.81
N ALA A 13 1.36 22.17 6.77
CA ALA A 13 2.58 22.35 7.55
C ALA A 13 3.44 23.50 7.00
N GLU A 14 3.56 23.59 5.68
CA GLU A 14 4.23 24.73 5.00
C GLU A 14 3.50 26.05 5.30
N ALA A 15 2.17 26.09 5.20
CA ALA A 15 1.41 27.30 5.47
C ALA A 15 1.52 27.82 6.92
N VAL A 16 1.76 26.92 7.89
CA VAL A 16 2.07 27.32 9.28
C VAL A 16 3.50 27.85 9.40
N GLN A 17 4.45 27.25 8.68
CA GLN A 17 5.85 27.71 8.66
C GLN A 17 5.99 29.08 7.99
N ASP A 18 5.17 29.34 6.97
CA ASP A 18 5.10 30.63 6.26
C ASP A 18 4.20 31.66 6.97
N GLU A 19 3.71 31.36 8.18
CA GLU A 19 2.83 32.22 8.99
C GLU A 19 1.53 32.65 8.28
N ILE A 20 1.12 31.94 7.22
CA ILE A 20 -0.14 32.18 6.50
C ILE A 20 -1.33 31.78 7.38
N VAL A 21 -1.14 30.75 8.22
CA VAL A 21 -2.16 30.24 9.14
C VAL A 21 -1.53 30.03 10.52
N GLU A 22 -2.23 30.45 11.58
CA GLU A 22 -1.72 30.39 12.96
C GLU A 22 -1.61 28.96 13.51
N THR A 23 -2.40 28.00 13.01
CA THR A 23 -2.44 26.63 13.55
C THR A 23 -2.87 25.61 12.50
N ASN A 24 -2.21 24.46 12.49
CA ASN A 24 -2.57 23.32 11.65
C ASN A 24 -3.73 22.54 12.29
N VAL A 25 -4.93 22.64 11.71
CA VAL A 25 -6.15 21.94 12.17
C VAL A 25 -6.06 20.40 12.09
N LEU A 26 -5.10 19.86 11.31
CA LEU A 26 -4.86 18.42 11.19
C LEU A 26 -3.78 17.92 12.15
N TYR A 27 -3.21 18.79 12.98
CA TYR A 27 -2.21 18.39 13.96
C TYR A 27 -2.82 17.41 14.97
N GLY A 28 -2.30 16.18 15.02
CA GLY A 28 -2.81 15.11 15.88
C GLY A 28 -4.06 14.38 15.34
N TRP A 29 -4.68 14.83 14.24
CA TRP A 29 -5.86 14.17 13.67
C TRP A 29 -5.48 13.21 12.55
N THR A 30 -5.64 11.91 12.77
CA THR A 30 -5.40 10.89 11.75
C THR A 30 -6.70 10.29 11.29
N TYR A 31 -6.97 10.40 9.98
CA TYR A 31 -8.05 9.66 9.36
C TYR A 31 -7.78 8.17 9.49
N GLN A 32 -8.50 7.52 10.40
CA GLN A 32 -8.63 6.07 10.40
C GLN A 32 -9.61 5.71 9.28
N ARG A 33 -9.18 4.82 8.37
CA ARG A 33 -10.16 4.14 7.51
C ARG A 33 -11.18 3.50 8.43
N ASN A 34 -12.46 3.71 8.14
CA ASN A 34 -13.51 2.86 8.68
C ASN A 34 -13.03 1.42 8.50
N ASP A 35 -13.00 0.64 9.58
CA ASP A 35 -12.47 -0.73 9.57
C ASP A 35 -12.96 -1.41 8.29
N ALA A 36 -12.02 -2.06 7.58
CA ALA A 36 -12.38 -2.80 6.38
C ALA A 36 -13.57 -3.70 6.73
N PRO A 37 -14.60 -3.80 5.86
CA PRO A 37 -15.66 -4.78 6.08
C PRO A 37 -14.99 -6.10 6.47
N GLY A 38 -15.44 -6.67 7.58
CA GLY A 38 -14.76 -7.79 8.25
C GLY A 38 -14.33 -8.84 7.25
N ARG A 39 -13.16 -9.44 7.48
CA ARG A 39 -12.57 -10.54 6.71
C ARG A 39 -13.59 -11.66 6.47
N ASP A 40 -14.39 -11.53 5.42
CA ASP A 40 -14.67 -12.61 4.47
C ASP A 40 -13.80 -12.29 3.26
N ASP A 41 -12.49 -12.43 3.47
CA ASP A 41 -11.52 -12.39 2.40
C ASP A 41 -11.55 -13.78 1.77
N ASP A 42 -12.56 -14.07 0.95
CA ASP A 42 -12.56 -15.14 -0.05
C ASP A 42 -11.54 -14.80 -1.17
N VAL A 43 -10.40 -14.23 -0.81
CA VAL A 43 -9.24 -14.11 -1.69
C VAL A 43 -8.50 -15.42 -1.53
N ASP A 44 -8.85 -16.39 -2.38
CA ASP A 44 -8.05 -17.60 -2.53
C ASP A 44 -6.64 -17.17 -2.96
N PRO A 45 -5.61 -17.33 -2.10
CA PRO A 45 -4.26 -17.15 -2.56
C PRO A 45 -4.02 -18.16 -3.69
N PHE A 46 -3.55 -17.69 -4.85
CA PHE A 46 -3.25 -18.55 -6.00
C PHE A 46 -2.54 -19.82 -5.53
N THR A 47 -3.04 -20.97 -5.97
CA THR A 47 -2.42 -22.26 -5.66
C THR A 47 -1.00 -22.29 -6.22
N ALA A 48 -0.13 -23.15 -5.67
CA ALA A 48 1.26 -23.26 -6.13
C ALA A 48 1.35 -23.57 -7.64
N GLU A 49 0.37 -24.29 -8.17
CA GLU A 49 0.25 -24.61 -9.60
C GLU A 49 -0.09 -23.37 -10.43
N GLU A 50 -1.04 -22.55 -9.99
CA GLU A 50 -1.41 -21.30 -10.66
C GLU A 50 -0.26 -20.28 -10.62
N GLN A 51 0.44 -20.16 -9.50
CA GLN A 51 1.62 -19.31 -9.41
C GLN A 51 2.71 -19.75 -10.40
N ALA A 52 2.94 -21.06 -10.55
CA ALA A 52 3.90 -21.59 -11.51
C ALA A 52 3.47 -21.35 -12.96
N ALA A 53 2.18 -21.47 -13.26
CA ALA A 53 1.62 -21.18 -14.58
C ALA A 53 1.75 -19.68 -14.94
N ILE A 54 1.46 -18.78 -13.99
CA ILE A 54 1.61 -17.33 -14.17
C ILE A 54 3.09 -16.98 -14.40
N LEU A 55 4.00 -17.50 -13.58
CA LEU A 55 5.45 -17.27 -13.74
C LEU A 55 5.98 -17.83 -15.08
N GLY A 56 5.43 -18.96 -15.52
CA GLY A 56 5.75 -19.59 -16.81
C GLY A 56 5.19 -18.84 -18.02
N ALA A 57 4.09 -18.10 -17.88
CA ALA A 57 3.52 -17.27 -18.94
C ALA A 57 4.27 -15.92 -19.09
N MET A 58 5.02 -15.49 -18.07
CA MET A 58 5.74 -14.22 -18.03
C MET A 58 7.13 -14.24 -18.69
N VAL A 59 7.35 -15.10 -19.69
CA VAL A 59 8.64 -15.20 -20.39
C VAL A 59 8.97 -13.88 -21.10
N GLY A 60 10.12 -13.27 -20.76
CA GLY A 60 10.57 -11.98 -21.31
C GLY A 60 10.43 -10.78 -20.36
N GLN A 61 10.07 -11.01 -19.09
CA GLN A 61 10.02 -9.98 -18.03
C GLN A 61 10.84 -10.42 -16.80
N GLU A 62 12.15 -10.67 -16.98
CA GLU A 62 13.02 -11.28 -15.97
C GLU A 62 13.08 -10.51 -14.64
N LYS A 63 12.99 -9.17 -14.70
CA LYS A 63 13.02 -8.30 -13.52
C LYS A 63 11.72 -8.39 -12.70
N ILE A 64 10.57 -8.44 -13.38
CA ILE A 64 9.26 -8.53 -12.71
C ILE A 64 9.05 -9.97 -12.19
N CYS A 65 9.44 -10.98 -12.98
CA CYS A 65 9.36 -12.38 -12.61
C CYS A 65 10.22 -12.71 -11.38
N SER A 66 11.45 -12.17 -11.28
CA SER A 66 12.30 -12.36 -10.09
C SER A 66 11.75 -11.65 -8.85
N SER A 67 11.20 -10.44 -9.00
CA SER A 67 10.56 -9.72 -7.89
C SER A 67 9.28 -10.40 -7.38
N LEU A 68 8.44 -10.92 -8.29
CA LEU A 68 7.23 -11.68 -7.93
C LEU A 68 7.60 -13.01 -7.25
N ARG A 69 8.59 -13.73 -7.78
CA ARG A 69 9.06 -14.98 -7.18
C ARG A 69 9.61 -14.76 -5.77
N PHE A 70 10.32 -13.65 -5.52
CA PHE A 70 10.79 -13.28 -4.18
C PHE A 70 9.63 -12.89 -3.26
N GLY A 71 8.66 -12.10 -3.75
CA GLY A 71 7.47 -11.73 -2.97
C GLY A 71 6.60 -12.93 -2.57
N LEU A 72 6.45 -13.93 -3.43
CA LEU A 72 5.75 -15.18 -3.13
C LEU A 72 6.54 -16.10 -2.18
N ALA A 73 7.88 -16.11 -2.29
CA ALA A 73 8.74 -16.92 -1.43
C ALA A 73 8.96 -16.31 -0.02
N CYS A 74 8.89 -14.99 0.11
CA CYS A 74 9.03 -14.28 1.38
C CYS A 74 7.69 -14.04 2.12
N GLY A 75 6.64 -14.80 1.77
CA GLY A 75 5.41 -14.88 2.54
C GLY A 75 5.74 -15.17 4.01
N HIS A 76 5.54 -14.17 4.85
CA HIS A 76 5.77 -14.16 6.29
C HIS A 76 5.11 -15.40 6.96
N PRO A 77 5.83 -16.20 7.77
CA PRO A 77 5.16 -17.06 8.73
C PRO A 77 4.44 -16.15 9.72
N SER A 78 3.22 -16.56 10.08
CA SER A 78 2.24 -15.88 10.93
C SER A 78 2.80 -15.10 12.12
#